data_AF-A0A918H186-F1
#
_entry.id   AF-A0A918H186-F1
#
_cell.length_a   1.000
_cell.length_b   1.000
_cell.length_c   1.000
_cell.angle_alpha   90.00
_cell.angle_beta   90.00
_cell.angle_gamma   90.00
#
_symmetry.space_group_name_H-M   'P 1'
#
loop_
_entity.id
_entity.type
_entity.pdbx_description
1 polymer ?
#
loop_
_entity_poly.entity_id
_entity_poly.type
_entity_poly.pdbx_seq_one_letter_code
_entity_poly.pdbx_strand_id
1 'polypeptide(L)'
;MNRSDTPDIHLPPLTVSEADRLRALVADHFAARHGVRPAVTTDTAEHDGHRHPLANLARWCRDIPEAEWPALVRQHFTRLESASQGGEDAGQLLSRTRLRLLPADALPADAAHRFRYVRPVAEDLVAALALDAPDSVRILGDDDVVRAGGNALWNAAHANLLADPFEHSEIRTPSGALLHSVHGDSHFVASRALTLPETARAVTGRDLPDAGALVAVPTRHLLAFHPIVDGTVVDAVNELGAYALGAYQDGPGALTPRLYWWHRGRLECLTAFDHDTRALSVAPPQELLDLMRSLRGGGGRTDETLTLTELTGGLAQDPGRFRPALATALAEALTRCADDPDAAKLETWEAWVTAVQIGGALFTTALAREGTVDCRIGDRVHTLPATGPAPHADARAWLDACWLALVCREHERLETLRRTPLEELRRASPDEDDYVFHWIDTLQGYLGRIPGDDIVPRLAATMESSHPHVATRTPADFVNLVDYQPVAVFHRVLTQQPEQFAEALSEALAHHAVYYRDSADPRGRVPLGLLAMACLAHDIGLPVDTTSPYLPRHLVERSWYGEFAT
;
A
#
# COMPACT_ATOMS: atom_id res chain seq x y z
N MET A 1 -24.42 -40.87 2.28
CA MET A 1 -23.96 -40.19 3.51
C MET A 1 -25.17 -39.68 4.24
N ASN A 2 -25.36 -40.09 5.50
CA ASN A 2 -26.42 -39.57 6.35
C ASN A 2 -26.06 -38.11 6.69
N ARG A 3 -27.05 -37.19 6.65
CA ARG A 3 -26.83 -35.75 6.89
C ARG A 3 -26.26 -35.45 8.30
N SER A 4 -26.30 -36.43 9.19
CA SER A 4 -25.76 -36.39 10.56
C SER A 4 -24.23 -36.31 10.62
N ASP A 5 -23.50 -36.94 9.69
CA ASP A 5 -22.03 -37.09 9.77
C ASP A 5 -21.28 -36.00 8.99
N THR A 6 -22.02 -35.06 8.39
CA THR A 6 -21.45 -33.89 7.73
C THR A 6 -21.01 -32.87 8.78
N PRO A 7 -19.87 -32.17 8.60
CA PRO A 7 -19.46 -31.07 9.45
C PRO A 7 -20.54 -29.98 9.53
N ASP A 8 -20.78 -29.44 10.73
CA ASP A 8 -21.68 -28.30 10.93
C ASP A 8 -21.02 -27.01 10.38
N ILE A 9 -21.76 -26.26 9.56
CA ILE A 9 -21.24 -25.05 8.91
C ILE A 9 -20.94 -23.90 9.88
N HIS A 10 -21.55 -23.90 11.08
CA HIS A 10 -21.39 -22.87 12.09
C HIS A 10 -20.52 -23.32 13.28
N LEU A 11 -20.41 -24.64 13.49
CA LEU A 11 -19.48 -25.25 14.44
C LEU A 11 -18.61 -26.31 13.73
N PRO A 12 -17.70 -25.91 12.83
CA PRO A 12 -16.91 -26.82 11.98
C PRO A 12 -16.14 -27.94 12.70
N PRO A 13 -15.71 -27.78 13.97
CA PRO A 13 -15.09 -28.87 14.72
C PRO A 13 -16.00 -30.08 14.98
N LEU A 14 -17.32 -29.95 14.82
CA LEU A 14 -18.34 -30.97 15.12
C LEU A 14 -19.16 -31.34 13.88
N THR A 15 -19.71 -32.56 13.87
CA THR A 15 -20.76 -32.95 12.92
C THR A 15 -22.09 -32.26 13.26
N VAL A 16 -23.04 -32.24 12.32
CA VAL A 16 -24.37 -31.63 12.54
C VAL A 16 -25.06 -32.24 13.77
N SER A 17 -25.02 -33.56 13.96
CA SER A 17 -25.63 -34.20 15.14
C SER A 17 -24.95 -33.82 16.45
N GLU A 18 -23.63 -33.71 16.43
CA GLU A 18 -22.82 -33.30 17.57
C GLU A 18 -23.08 -31.83 17.93
N ALA A 19 -23.13 -30.94 16.94
CA ALA A 19 -23.44 -29.54 17.12
C ALA A 19 -24.85 -29.32 17.70
N ASP A 20 -25.85 -30.06 17.22
CA ASP A 20 -27.22 -30.03 17.76
C ASP A 20 -27.28 -30.52 19.21
N ARG A 21 -26.52 -31.58 19.54
CA ARG A 21 -26.39 -32.06 20.92
C ARG A 21 -25.75 -31.00 21.83
N LEU A 22 -24.68 -30.35 21.38
CA LEU A 22 -24.04 -29.26 22.14
C LEU A 22 -25.03 -28.11 22.38
N ARG A 23 -25.75 -27.64 21.34
CA ARG A 23 -26.78 -26.59 21.46
C ARG A 23 -27.85 -26.96 22.48
N ALA A 24 -28.32 -28.21 22.47
CA ALA A 24 -29.30 -28.72 23.43
C ALA A 24 -28.75 -28.73 24.87
N LEU A 25 -27.51 -29.20 25.08
CA LEU A 25 -26.86 -29.20 26.40
C LEU A 25 -26.70 -27.79 26.97
N VAL A 26 -26.37 -26.81 26.12
CA VAL A 26 -26.30 -25.40 26.52
C VAL A 26 -27.68 -24.88 26.91
N ALA A 27 -28.71 -25.11 26.10
CA ALA A 27 -30.07 -24.69 26.41
C ALA A 27 -30.59 -25.31 27.72
N ASP A 28 -30.30 -26.59 27.95
CA ASP A 28 -30.67 -27.32 29.17
C ASP A 28 -29.92 -26.78 30.41
N HIS A 29 -28.64 -26.41 30.26
CA HIS A 29 -27.86 -25.81 31.33
C HIS A 29 -28.50 -24.50 31.83
N PHE A 30 -28.78 -23.57 30.92
CA PHE A 30 -29.40 -22.29 31.26
C PHE A 30 -30.83 -22.48 31.80
N ALA A 31 -31.61 -23.41 31.25
CA ALA A 31 -32.94 -23.72 31.76
C ALA A 31 -32.89 -24.23 33.20
N ALA A 32 -31.94 -25.13 33.52
CA ALA A 32 -31.77 -25.67 34.86
C ALA A 32 -31.22 -24.62 35.85
N ARG A 33 -30.37 -23.69 35.38
CA ARG A 33 -29.66 -22.72 36.22
C ARG A 33 -30.45 -21.44 36.47
N HIS A 34 -31.10 -20.91 35.43
CA HIS A 34 -31.74 -19.59 35.40
C HIS A 34 -33.27 -19.68 35.23
N GLY A 35 -33.82 -20.89 35.08
CA GLY A 35 -35.25 -21.12 34.90
C GLY A 35 -35.79 -20.70 33.52
N VAL A 36 -34.90 -20.29 32.60
CA VAL A 36 -35.25 -19.78 31.26
C VAL A 36 -34.36 -20.45 30.22
N ARG A 37 -34.97 -20.92 29.12
CA ARG A 37 -34.19 -21.40 27.95
C ARG A 37 -33.63 -20.20 27.18
N PRO A 38 -32.31 -20.13 26.95
CA PRO A 38 -31.69 -19.05 26.21
C PRO A 38 -32.01 -19.19 24.72
N ALA A 39 -31.93 -18.09 23.99
CA ALA A 39 -31.97 -18.15 22.54
C ALA A 39 -30.63 -18.69 22.04
N VAL A 40 -30.58 -19.98 21.68
CA VAL A 40 -29.37 -20.58 21.08
C VAL A 40 -29.52 -20.48 19.56
N THR A 41 -28.78 -19.55 18.96
CA THR A 41 -28.65 -19.44 17.50
C THR A 41 -27.62 -20.46 16.99
N THR A 42 -27.23 -20.35 15.72
CA THR A 42 -26.37 -21.32 15.05
C THR A 42 -25.02 -21.55 15.75
N ASP A 43 -24.40 -20.52 16.29
CA ASP A 43 -23.07 -20.58 16.95
C ASP A 43 -23.01 -19.85 18.30
N THR A 44 -24.11 -19.30 18.79
CA THR A 44 -24.12 -18.38 19.95
C THR A 44 -25.32 -18.66 20.84
N ALA A 45 -25.15 -18.66 22.16
CA ALA A 45 -26.24 -18.65 23.12
C ALA A 45 -26.44 -17.24 23.70
N GLU A 46 -27.67 -16.73 23.67
CA GLU A 46 -28.00 -15.40 24.19
C GLU A 46 -28.86 -15.51 25.45
N HIS A 47 -28.39 -14.87 26.52
CA HIS A 47 -29.06 -14.83 27.82
C HIS A 47 -28.80 -13.49 28.51
N ASP A 48 -29.86 -12.85 29.02
CA ASP A 48 -29.79 -11.59 29.78
C ASP A 48 -28.99 -10.47 29.07
N GLY A 49 -29.17 -10.36 27.75
CA GLY A 49 -28.44 -9.40 26.90
C GLY A 49 -26.97 -9.77 26.63
N HIS A 50 -26.48 -10.87 27.20
CA HIS A 50 -25.13 -11.38 26.96
C HIS A 50 -25.11 -12.45 25.87
N ARG A 51 -24.16 -12.33 24.95
CA ARG A 51 -23.89 -13.30 23.87
C ARG A 51 -22.74 -14.21 24.28
N HIS A 52 -22.96 -15.52 24.18
CA HIS A 52 -21.99 -16.56 24.54
C HIS A 52 -21.64 -17.42 23.30
N PRO A 53 -20.56 -17.09 22.58
CA PRO A 53 -20.12 -17.87 21.41
C PRO A 53 -19.75 -19.31 21.80
N LEU A 54 -20.24 -20.28 21.02
CA LEU A 54 -20.08 -21.72 21.29
C LEU A 54 -18.86 -22.34 20.61
N ALA A 55 -18.12 -21.58 19.80
CA ALA A 55 -16.99 -22.08 19.02
C ALA A 55 -15.90 -22.75 19.87
N ASN A 56 -15.61 -22.21 21.07
CA ASN A 56 -14.62 -22.80 21.98
C ASN A 56 -15.14 -24.09 22.64
N LEU A 57 -16.41 -24.11 23.04
CA LEU A 57 -17.06 -25.33 23.54
C LEU A 57 -17.05 -26.43 22.48
N ALA A 58 -17.36 -26.09 21.22
CA ALA A 58 -17.33 -27.05 20.11
C ALA A 58 -15.93 -27.63 19.89
N ARG A 59 -14.88 -26.80 19.99
CA ARG A 59 -13.49 -27.26 19.88
C ARG A 59 -13.11 -28.22 21.01
N TRP A 60 -13.46 -27.90 22.26
CA TRP A 60 -13.15 -28.77 23.39
C TRP A 60 -13.99 -30.05 23.40
N CYS A 61 -15.25 -29.98 22.99
CA CYS A 61 -16.13 -31.13 22.83
C CYS A 61 -15.56 -32.16 21.84
N ARG A 62 -14.88 -31.71 20.78
CA ARG A 62 -14.22 -32.60 19.81
C ARG A 62 -13.15 -33.49 20.44
N ASP A 63 -12.45 -32.98 21.45
CA ASP A 63 -11.29 -33.64 22.05
C ASP A 63 -11.65 -34.54 23.25
N ILE A 64 -12.93 -34.64 23.62
CA ILE A 64 -13.40 -35.43 24.77
C ILE A 64 -14.62 -36.31 24.43
N PRO A 65 -14.84 -37.43 25.13
CA PRO A 65 -16.02 -38.27 24.91
C PRO A 65 -17.34 -37.51 25.11
N GLU A 66 -18.36 -37.79 24.28
CA GLU A 66 -19.70 -37.16 24.35
C GLU A 66 -20.40 -37.28 25.71
N ALA A 67 -20.03 -38.28 26.52
CA ALA A 67 -20.53 -38.46 27.88
C ALA A 67 -20.05 -37.37 28.86
N GLU A 68 -18.91 -36.72 28.56
CA GLU A 68 -18.29 -35.69 29.41
C GLU A 68 -18.76 -34.27 29.07
N TRP A 69 -19.41 -34.09 27.92
CA TRP A 69 -19.87 -32.78 27.44
C TRP A 69 -20.79 -32.05 28.42
N PRO A 70 -21.76 -32.69 29.13
CA PRO A 70 -22.59 -31.99 30.09
C PRO A 70 -21.78 -31.38 31.25
N ALA A 71 -20.71 -32.05 31.68
CA ALA A 71 -19.83 -31.54 32.72
C ALA A 71 -18.98 -30.36 32.21
N LEU A 72 -18.43 -30.48 31.00
CA LEU A 72 -17.69 -29.41 30.33
C LEU A 72 -18.54 -28.14 30.17
N VAL A 73 -19.77 -28.26 29.66
CA VAL A 73 -20.71 -27.14 29.49
C VAL A 73 -20.99 -26.47 30.83
N ARG A 74 -21.35 -27.24 31.87
CA ARG A 74 -21.58 -26.68 33.22
C ARG A 74 -20.35 -25.94 33.76
N GLN A 75 -19.17 -26.55 33.64
CA GLN A 75 -17.93 -25.97 34.15
C GLN A 75 -17.56 -24.69 33.40
N HIS A 76 -17.80 -24.64 32.09
CA HIS A 76 -17.55 -23.46 31.27
C HIS A 76 -18.42 -22.28 31.71
N PHE A 77 -19.74 -22.45 31.79
CA PHE A 77 -20.65 -21.37 32.17
C PHE A 77 -20.53 -20.99 33.66
N THR A 78 -20.27 -21.94 34.56
CA THR A 78 -19.98 -21.61 35.97
C THR A 78 -18.72 -20.74 36.10
N ARG A 79 -17.67 -21.04 35.32
CA ARG A 79 -16.46 -20.21 35.26
C ARG A 79 -16.75 -18.83 34.69
N LEU A 80 -17.55 -18.75 33.63
CA LEU A 80 -17.90 -17.50 32.97
C LEU A 80 -18.75 -16.58 33.87
N GLU A 81 -19.69 -17.15 34.62
CA GLU A 81 -20.47 -16.44 35.66
C GLU A 81 -19.57 -15.95 36.80
N SER A 82 -18.69 -16.82 37.32
CA SER A 82 -17.78 -16.48 38.43
C SER A 82 -16.77 -15.41 38.01
N ALA A 83 -16.27 -15.48 36.78
CA ALA A 83 -15.39 -14.46 36.22
C ALA A 83 -16.10 -13.10 36.06
N SER A 84 -17.40 -13.10 35.78
CA SER A 84 -18.22 -11.89 35.58
C SER A 84 -18.62 -11.18 36.89
N GLN A 85 -18.78 -11.92 38.00
CA GLN A 85 -19.25 -11.37 39.28
C GLN A 85 -18.22 -10.52 40.03
N GLY A 86 -16.93 -10.57 39.63
CA GLY A 86 -15.84 -9.85 40.31
C GLY A 86 -15.60 -10.37 41.74
N GLY A 87 -14.69 -9.72 42.46
CA GLY A 87 -14.33 -10.07 43.85
C GLY A 87 -12.83 -9.99 44.15
N GLU A 88 -12.06 -9.50 43.19
CA GLU A 88 -10.63 -9.32 43.30
C GLU A 88 -10.31 -8.18 44.27
N ASP A 89 -9.27 -8.40 45.06
CA ASP A 89 -8.69 -7.35 45.89
C ASP A 89 -7.89 -6.35 45.03
N ALA A 90 -7.52 -5.21 45.62
CA ALA A 90 -6.78 -4.17 44.92
C ALA A 90 -5.45 -4.67 44.32
N GLY A 91 -4.74 -5.59 45.00
CA GLY A 91 -3.46 -6.13 44.50
C GLY A 91 -3.64 -7.06 43.30
N GLN A 92 -4.68 -7.89 43.32
CA GLN A 92 -5.07 -8.73 42.19
C GLN A 92 -5.49 -7.89 40.98
N LEU A 93 -6.26 -6.82 41.21
CA LEU A 93 -6.62 -5.87 40.16
C LEU A 93 -5.36 -5.21 39.57
N LEU A 94 -4.46 -4.69 40.40
CA LEU A 94 -3.23 -4.04 39.90
C LEU A 94 -2.32 -5.00 39.11
N SER A 95 -2.16 -6.24 39.56
CA SER A 95 -1.22 -7.20 38.94
C SER A 95 -1.72 -7.86 37.64
N ARG A 96 -3.03 -7.85 37.39
CA ARG A 96 -3.65 -8.59 36.26
C ARG A 96 -4.39 -7.71 35.27
N THR A 97 -4.61 -6.45 35.61
CA THR A 97 -5.27 -5.50 34.69
C THR A 97 -4.31 -5.10 33.60
N ARG A 98 -4.81 -5.03 32.37
CA ARG A 98 -4.10 -4.52 31.19
C ARG A 98 -4.94 -3.45 30.50
N LEU A 99 -4.26 -2.59 29.75
CA LEU A 99 -4.97 -1.69 28.85
C LEU A 99 -5.59 -2.50 27.72
N ARG A 100 -6.83 -2.16 27.39
CA ARG A 100 -7.61 -2.84 26.38
C ARG A 100 -8.17 -1.86 25.36
N LEU A 101 -7.76 -2.03 24.12
CA LEU A 101 -8.39 -1.37 22.98
C LEU A 101 -9.66 -2.15 22.57
N LEU A 102 -10.76 -1.41 22.38
CA LEU A 102 -12.06 -1.94 22.02
C LEU A 102 -12.72 -1.07 20.95
N PRO A 103 -13.59 -1.64 20.10
CA PRO A 103 -14.55 -0.87 19.33
C PRO A 103 -15.44 -0.04 20.26
N ALA A 104 -15.78 1.19 19.87
CA ALA A 104 -16.59 2.10 20.68
C ALA A 104 -17.99 1.55 20.97
N ASP A 105 -18.53 0.70 20.10
CA ASP A 105 -19.83 0.04 20.23
C ASP A 105 -19.76 -1.30 20.99
N ALA A 106 -18.57 -1.75 21.43
CA ALA A 106 -18.41 -3.00 22.16
C ALA A 106 -18.95 -2.92 23.60
N LEU A 107 -19.17 -1.72 24.13
CA LEU A 107 -19.76 -1.50 25.45
C LEU A 107 -21.27 -1.26 25.31
N PRO A 108 -22.14 -2.07 25.95
CA PRO A 108 -23.58 -1.90 25.87
C PRO A 108 -24.02 -0.50 26.32
N ALA A 109 -24.86 0.17 25.50
CA ALA A 109 -25.27 1.55 25.74
C ALA A 109 -26.04 1.73 27.07
N ASP A 110 -26.77 0.71 27.50
CA ASP A 110 -27.47 0.63 28.79
C ASP A 110 -26.51 0.44 29.98
N ALA A 111 -25.31 -0.08 29.74
CA ALA A 111 -24.25 -0.24 30.73
C ALA A 111 -23.22 0.92 30.74
N ALA A 112 -23.39 1.96 29.93
CA ALA A 112 -22.44 3.08 29.81
C ALA A 112 -22.12 3.75 31.17
N HIS A 113 -23.08 3.77 32.10
CA HIS A 113 -22.91 4.31 33.45
C HIS A 113 -21.92 3.51 34.32
N ARG A 114 -21.59 2.26 33.94
CA ARG A 114 -20.63 1.38 34.63
C ARG A 114 -19.19 1.54 34.13
N PHE A 115 -18.98 2.29 33.06
CA PHE A 115 -17.69 2.39 32.37
C PHE A 115 -17.26 3.85 32.12
N ARG A 116 -17.58 4.76 33.05
CA ARG A 116 -17.31 6.21 32.87
C ARG A 116 -15.82 6.55 32.81
N TYR A 117 -14.96 5.66 33.30
CA TYR A 117 -13.51 5.82 33.23
C TYR A 117 -12.93 5.59 31.82
N VAL A 118 -13.68 4.96 30.91
CA VAL A 118 -13.22 4.61 29.56
C VAL A 118 -12.88 5.87 28.78
N ARG A 119 -11.79 5.82 28.02
CA ARG A 119 -11.24 6.98 27.31
C ARG A 119 -11.38 6.78 25.80
N PRO A 120 -11.90 7.76 25.04
CA PRO A 120 -11.85 7.71 23.58
C PRO A 120 -10.39 7.74 23.11
N VAL A 121 -10.09 6.96 22.08
CA VAL A 121 -8.75 6.83 21.48
C VAL A 121 -8.79 7.35 20.05
N ALA A 122 -9.79 6.92 19.29
CA ALA A 122 -10.14 7.40 17.95
C ALA A 122 -11.68 7.41 17.82
N GLU A 123 -12.20 7.78 16.65
CA GLU A 123 -13.64 7.86 16.39
C GLU A 123 -14.40 6.57 16.75
N ASP A 124 -13.83 5.41 16.39
CA ASP A 124 -14.43 4.08 16.58
C ASP A 124 -13.71 3.24 17.64
N LEU A 125 -12.77 3.82 18.40
CA LEU A 125 -11.94 3.10 19.37
C LEU A 125 -11.93 3.74 20.75
N VAL A 126 -12.00 2.89 21.76
CA VAL A 126 -11.90 3.27 23.17
C VAL A 126 -10.86 2.44 23.92
N ALA A 127 -10.24 3.05 24.92
CA ALA A 127 -9.34 2.39 25.87
C ALA A 127 -10.08 2.11 27.18
N ALA A 128 -10.11 0.83 27.56
CA ALA A 128 -10.68 0.34 28.80
C ALA A 128 -9.65 -0.41 29.63
N LEU A 129 -10.03 -0.74 30.87
CA LEU A 129 -9.22 -1.52 31.80
C LEU A 129 -9.81 -2.93 31.82
N ALA A 130 -9.00 -3.91 31.49
CA ALA A 130 -9.44 -5.29 31.40
C ALA A 130 -8.60 -6.18 32.30
N LEU A 131 -9.28 -6.95 33.14
CA LEU A 131 -8.66 -7.98 33.95
C LEU A 131 -8.45 -9.24 33.12
N ASP A 132 -7.21 -9.67 33.04
CA ASP A 132 -6.84 -10.95 32.45
C ASP A 132 -6.88 -12.04 33.52
N ALA A 133 -7.95 -12.83 33.51
CA ALA A 133 -8.10 -13.99 34.37
C ALA A 133 -7.68 -15.26 33.61
N PRO A 134 -7.30 -16.34 34.31
CA PRO A 134 -6.73 -17.54 33.67
C PRO A 134 -7.54 -18.11 32.50
N ASP A 135 -8.87 -18.01 32.56
CA ASP A 135 -9.79 -18.57 31.57
C ASP A 135 -10.65 -17.51 30.84
N SER A 136 -10.44 -16.21 31.11
CA SER A 136 -11.35 -15.15 30.60
C SER A 136 -10.76 -13.75 30.70
N VAL A 137 -11.20 -12.86 29.81
CA VAL A 137 -10.91 -11.41 29.90
C VAL A 137 -12.19 -10.68 30.32
N ARG A 138 -12.14 -9.92 31.41
CA ARG A 138 -13.27 -9.11 31.90
C ARG A 138 -12.94 -7.62 31.85
N ILE A 139 -13.83 -6.83 31.24
CA ILE A 139 -13.76 -5.36 31.33
C ILE A 139 -14.17 -4.93 32.73
N LEU A 140 -13.32 -4.16 33.40
CA LEU A 140 -13.56 -3.69 34.75
C LEU A 140 -14.66 -2.62 34.75
N GLY A 141 -15.50 -2.60 35.79
CA GLY A 141 -16.46 -1.54 36.01
C GLY A 141 -15.89 -0.41 36.88
N ASP A 142 -16.61 0.72 36.95
CA ASP A 142 -16.28 1.86 37.80
C ASP A 142 -15.99 1.44 39.26
N ASP A 143 -16.75 0.49 39.81
CA ASP A 143 -16.57 0.01 41.19
C ASP A 143 -15.22 -0.69 41.41
N ASP A 144 -14.73 -1.43 40.40
CA ASP A 144 -13.40 -2.08 40.45
C ASP A 144 -12.28 -1.02 40.36
N VAL A 145 -12.48 -0.01 39.50
CA VAL A 145 -11.54 1.10 39.33
C VAL A 145 -11.43 1.94 40.61
N VAL A 146 -12.56 2.19 41.30
CA VAL A 146 -12.58 2.86 42.60
C VAL A 146 -11.87 1.99 43.66
N ARG A 147 -12.09 0.68 43.67
CA ARG A 147 -11.51 -0.25 44.64
C ARG A 147 -9.97 -0.30 44.60
N ALA A 148 -9.39 -0.34 43.41
CA ALA A 148 -7.92 -0.38 43.24
C ALA A 148 -7.26 1.02 43.19
N GLY A 149 -8.06 2.08 43.07
CA GLY A 149 -7.59 3.45 42.85
C GLY A 149 -7.25 3.69 41.38
N GLY A 150 -8.05 4.52 40.71
CA GLY A 150 -8.01 4.67 39.25
C GLY A 150 -6.62 4.97 38.67
N ASN A 151 -5.88 5.94 39.22
CA ASN A 151 -4.53 6.26 38.72
C ASN A 151 -3.53 5.10 38.88
N ALA A 152 -3.57 4.41 40.02
CA ALA A 152 -2.71 3.26 40.26
C ALA A 152 -3.04 2.13 39.28
N LEU A 153 -4.33 1.92 39.02
CA LEU A 153 -4.80 0.89 38.10
C LEU A 153 -4.45 1.21 36.63
N TRP A 154 -4.57 2.46 36.18
CA TRP A 154 -4.12 2.88 34.84
C TRP A 154 -2.61 2.69 34.65
N ASN A 155 -1.80 3.07 35.65
CA ASN A 155 -0.36 2.91 35.60
C ASN A 155 0.04 1.42 35.58
N ALA A 156 -0.59 0.61 36.42
CA ALA A 156 -0.34 -0.83 36.46
C ALA A 156 -0.77 -1.51 35.16
N ALA A 157 -1.93 -1.12 34.61
CA ALA A 157 -2.42 -1.64 33.33
C ALA A 157 -1.48 -1.33 32.17
N HIS A 158 -0.89 -0.14 32.14
CA HIS A 158 0.12 0.24 31.17
C HIS A 158 1.40 -0.60 31.33
N ALA A 159 1.90 -0.75 32.56
CA ALA A 159 3.09 -1.54 32.84
C ALA A 159 2.90 -3.03 32.46
N ASN A 160 1.74 -3.60 32.79
CA ASN A 160 1.42 -4.99 32.47
C ASN A 160 1.30 -5.22 30.96
N LEU A 161 0.72 -4.27 30.20
CA LEU A 161 0.68 -4.35 28.74
C LEU A 161 2.08 -4.33 28.11
N LEU A 162 2.99 -3.50 28.63
CA LEU A 162 4.37 -3.46 28.16
C LEU A 162 5.13 -4.77 28.44
N ALA A 163 4.80 -5.45 29.55
CA ALA A 163 5.43 -6.70 29.95
C ALA A 163 4.92 -7.95 29.20
N ASP A 164 3.77 -7.86 28.53
CA ASP A 164 3.20 -9.01 27.81
C ASP A 164 4.14 -9.51 26.69
N PRO A 165 4.22 -10.82 26.44
CA PRO A 165 4.96 -11.31 25.29
C PRO A 165 4.25 -11.01 23.97
N PHE A 166 5.02 -10.94 22.89
CA PHE A 166 4.51 -10.89 21.52
C PHE A 166 5.57 -11.40 20.54
N GLU A 167 5.10 -11.72 19.35
CA GLU A 167 5.89 -12.01 18.18
C GLU A 167 5.87 -10.82 17.23
N HIS A 168 6.94 -10.69 16.45
CA HIS A 168 7.11 -9.61 15.48
C HIS A 168 7.63 -10.20 14.17
N SER A 169 7.03 -9.75 13.07
CA SER A 169 7.51 -10.01 11.72
C SER A 169 7.55 -8.71 10.92
N GLU A 170 8.51 -8.65 9.99
CA GLU A 170 8.62 -7.57 9.01
C GLU A 170 8.06 -8.03 7.68
N ILE A 171 7.18 -7.23 7.10
CA ILE A 171 6.55 -7.49 5.81
C ILE A 171 6.96 -6.34 4.89
N ARG A 172 7.82 -6.65 3.92
CA ARG A 172 8.16 -5.70 2.86
C ARG A 172 7.13 -5.84 1.75
N THR A 173 6.43 -4.75 1.46
CA THR A 173 5.38 -4.73 0.44
C THR A 173 5.99 -4.62 -0.97
N PRO A 174 5.21 -4.88 -2.04
CA PRO A 174 5.68 -4.72 -3.42
C PRO A 174 6.21 -3.32 -3.74
N SER A 175 5.62 -2.27 -3.16
CA SER A 175 6.11 -0.89 -3.29
C SER A 175 7.43 -0.60 -2.54
N GLY A 176 7.89 -1.54 -1.71
CA GLY A 176 9.08 -1.40 -0.89
C GLY A 176 8.83 -0.85 0.52
N ALA A 177 7.58 -0.50 0.87
CA ALA A 177 7.23 -0.10 2.23
C ALA A 177 7.45 -1.25 3.23
N LEU A 178 7.95 -0.90 4.42
CA LEU A 178 8.17 -1.87 5.50
C LEU A 178 7.04 -1.78 6.51
N LEU A 179 6.25 -2.85 6.62
CA LEU A 179 5.22 -3.01 7.64
C LEU A 179 5.77 -3.86 8.79
N HIS A 180 5.56 -3.41 10.02
CA HIS A 180 5.85 -4.19 11.22
C HIS A 180 4.55 -4.81 11.71
N SER A 181 4.49 -6.14 11.71
CA SER A 181 3.36 -6.91 12.21
C SER A 181 3.69 -7.49 13.58
N VAL A 182 2.94 -7.06 14.60
CA VAL A 182 3.06 -7.49 15.99
C VAL A 182 1.84 -8.37 16.31
N HIS A 183 2.09 -9.65 16.59
CA HIS A 183 1.04 -10.65 16.76
C HIS A 183 1.31 -11.60 17.94
N GLY A 184 0.31 -12.37 18.36
CA GLY A 184 0.49 -13.42 19.36
C GLY A 184 -0.81 -13.89 20.01
N ASP A 185 -0.67 -14.87 20.89
CA ASP A 185 -1.81 -15.51 21.57
C ASP A 185 -2.50 -14.59 22.59
N SER A 186 -1.78 -13.60 23.14
CA SER A 186 -2.36 -12.64 24.08
C SER A 186 -3.51 -11.89 23.41
N HIS A 187 -4.63 -11.79 24.12
CA HIS A 187 -5.78 -11.04 23.64
C HIS A 187 -5.46 -9.53 23.55
N PHE A 188 -4.39 -9.05 24.20
CA PHE A 188 -4.09 -7.63 24.36
C PHE A 188 -3.09 -7.08 23.33
N VAL A 189 -2.64 -7.88 22.37
CA VAL A 189 -1.62 -7.46 21.40
C VAL A 189 -2.00 -6.19 20.64
N ALA A 190 -3.23 -6.08 20.14
CA ALA A 190 -3.70 -4.87 19.45
C ALA A 190 -3.70 -3.62 20.36
N SER A 191 -3.81 -3.83 21.68
CA SER A 191 -3.82 -2.73 22.65
C SER A 191 -2.45 -2.04 22.75
N ARG A 192 -1.39 -2.65 22.20
CA ARG A 192 -0.08 -2.00 22.03
C ARG A 192 -0.09 -0.77 21.15
N ALA A 193 -1.15 -0.54 20.37
CA ALA A 193 -1.37 0.74 19.71
C ALA A 193 -1.42 1.92 20.71
N LEU A 194 -1.84 1.67 21.96
CA LEU A 194 -1.88 2.66 23.04
C LEU A 194 -0.47 2.99 23.58
N THR A 195 0.50 2.12 23.35
CA THR A 195 1.91 2.21 23.76
C THR A 195 2.82 2.06 22.54
N LEU A 196 2.42 2.67 21.42
CA LEU A 196 3.07 2.47 20.13
C LEU A 196 4.55 2.89 20.15
N PRO A 197 4.97 4.02 20.77
CA PRO A 197 6.39 4.38 20.84
C PRO A 197 7.26 3.31 21.48
N GLU A 198 6.83 2.76 22.61
CA GLU A 198 7.55 1.70 23.32
C GLU A 198 7.57 0.41 22.49
N THR A 199 6.45 0.08 21.84
CA THR A 199 6.33 -1.10 20.99
C THR A 199 7.23 -1.01 19.76
N ALA A 200 7.20 0.13 19.07
CA ALA A 200 8.03 0.40 17.90
C ALA A 200 9.52 0.37 18.27
N ARG A 201 9.90 0.96 19.40
CA ARG A 201 11.28 0.91 19.90
C ARG A 201 11.72 -0.52 20.24
N ALA A 202 10.85 -1.32 20.83
CA ALA A 202 11.16 -2.71 21.17
C ALA A 202 11.44 -3.57 19.93
N VAL A 203 10.73 -3.34 18.81
CA VAL A 203 10.88 -4.16 17.59
C VAL A 203 11.86 -3.59 16.58
N THR A 204 11.97 -2.27 16.46
CA THR A 204 12.84 -1.61 15.47
C THR A 204 14.19 -1.16 16.04
N GLY A 205 14.31 -1.11 17.38
CA GLY A 205 15.46 -0.52 18.06
C GLY A 205 15.55 1.00 17.97
N ARG A 206 14.58 1.69 17.37
CA ARG A 206 14.56 3.14 17.14
C ARG A 206 13.27 3.76 17.69
N ASP A 207 13.35 5.02 18.11
CA ASP A 207 12.15 5.78 18.44
C ASP A 207 11.33 6.06 17.16
N LEU A 208 10.02 6.25 17.30
CA LEU A 208 9.17 6.60 16.15
C LEU A 208 9.61 7.95 15.56
N PRO A 209 9.53 8.10 14.22
CA PRO A 209 9.76 9.39 13.57
C PRO A 209 8.82 10.49 14.10
N ASP A 210 9.22 11.75 13.98
CA ASP A 210 8.38 12.91 14.31
C ASP A 210 7.06 12.90 13.52
N ALA A 211 7.13 12.41 12.28
CA ALA A 211 6.01 12.18 11.37
C ALA A 211 5.01 11.11 11.85
N GLY A 212 5.40 10.30 12.84
CA GLY A 212 4.57 9.25 13.42
C GLY A 212 4.56 7.95 12.62
N ALA A 213 3.43 7.24 12.65
CA ALA A 213 3.27 5.95 11.99
C ALA A 213 1.85 5.76 11.46
N LEU A 214 1.69 5.04 10.36
CA LEU A 214 0.41 4.45 10.00
C LEU A 214 0.17 3.22 10.89
N VAL A 215 -1.07 3.01 11.32
CA VAL A 215 -1.44 1.96 12.29
C VAL A 215 -2.72 1.27 11.84
N ALA A 216 -2.75 -0.05 11.97
CA ALA A 216 -3.92 -0.90 11.81
C ALA A 216 -4.04 -1.88 12.98
N VAL A 217 -5.27 -2.08 13.46
CA VAL A 217 -5.59 -3.02 14.56
C VAL A 217 -6.76 -3.94 14.13
N PRO A 218 -6.55 -4.80 13.12
CA PRO A 218 -7.61 -5.58 12.49
C PRO A 218 -8.28 -6.58 13.43
N THR A 219 -7.52 -7.19 14.32
CA THR A 219 -8.03 -8.12 15.35
C THR A 219 -7.40 -7.80 16.68
N ARG A 220 -7.99 -8.27 17.77
CA ARG A 220 -7.41 -8.11 19.11
C ARG A 220 -5.99 -8.70 19.27
N HIS A 221 -5.62 -9.63 18.40
CA HIS A 221 -4.35 -10.36 18.42
C HIS A 221 -3.29 -9.77 17.49
N LEU A 222 -3.59 -8.69 16.78
CA LEU A 222 -2.73 -8.16 15.72
C LEU A 222 -2.71 -6.63 15.74
N LEU A 223 -1.50 -6.09 15.81
CA LEU A 223 -1.17 -4.69 15.54
C LEU A 223 -0.23 -4.67 14.34
N ALA A 224 -0.57 -3.92 13.30
CA ALA A 224 0.36 -3.62 12.22
C ALA A 224 0.62 -2.12 12.16
N PHE A 225 1.87 -1.74 11.90
CA PHE A 225 2.21 -0.34 11.76
C PHE A 225 3.36 -0.13 10.76
N HIS A 226 3.39 1.07 10.19
CA HIS A 226 4.44 1.53 9.28
C HIS A 226 4.96 2.88 9.78
N PRO A 227 6.20 2.96 10.29
CA PRO A 227 6.84 4.22 10.64
C PRO A 227 6.96 5.13 9.41
N ILE A 228 6.53 6.38 9.53
CA ILE A 228 6.56 7.34 8.42
C ILE A 228 7.96 7.95 8.37
N VAL A 229 8.85 7.33 7.59
CA VAL A 229 10.27 7.74 7.47
C VAL A 229 10.57 8.44 6.14
N ASP A 230 9.80 8.13 5.09
CA ASP A 230 10.02 8.61 3.74
C ASP A 230 8.72 8.57 2.91
N GLY A 231 8.82 8.77 1.60
CA GLY A 231 7.69 8.78 0.68
C GLY A 231 6.96 7.44 0.50
N THR A 232 7.50 6.31 1.01
CA THR A 232 6.82 5.00 0.95
C THR A 232 5.51 4.99 1.72
N VAL A 233 5.30 5.97 2.61
CA VAL A 233 4.03 6.19 3.34
C VAL A 233 2.82 6.19 2.43
N VAL A 234 2.93 6.68 1.18
CA VAL A 234 1.75 6.78 0.31
C VAL A 234 1.30 5.43 -0.23
N ASP A 235 2.25 4.57 -0.55
CA ASP A 235 1.95 3.21 -0.99
C ASP A 235 1.57 2.34 0.22
N ALA A 236 2.24 2.57 1.35
CA ALA A 236 1.95 1.93 2.63
C ALA A 236 0.51 2.18 3.11
N VAL A 237 -0.10 3.33 2.82
CA VAL A 237 -1.52 3.59 3.15
C VAL A 237 -2.43 2.54 2.52
N ASN A 238 -2.29 2.26 1.23
CA ASN A 238 -3.15 1.31 0.53
C ASN A 238 -2.81 -0.13 0.89
N GLU A 239 -1.52 -0.46 0.95
CA GLU A 239 -1.06 -1.83 1.19
C GLU A 239 -1.30 -2.27 2.65
N LEU A 240 -1.10 -1.39 3.63
CA LEU A 240 -1.47 -1.65 5.02
C LEU A 240 -2.99 -1.77 5.16
N GLY A 241 -3.76 -0.99 4.40
CA GLY A 241 -5.22 -1.11 4.35
C GLY A 241 -5.70 -2.47 3.83
N ALA A 242 -5.14 -2.93 2.71
CA ALA A 242 -5.44 -4.24 2.16
C ALA A 242 -5.04 -5.38 3.12
N TYR A 243 -3.85 -5.28 3.72
CA TYR A 243 -3.38 -6.22 4.74
C TYR A 243 -4.33 -6.27 5.95
N ALA A 244 -4.73 -5.10 6.47
CA ALA A 244 -5.64 -5.00 7.61
C ALA A 244 -7.02 -5.57 7.28
N LEU A 245 -7.56 -5.29 6.10
CA LEU A 245 -8.86 -5.79 5.68
C LEU A 245 -8.88 -7.33 5.59
N GLY A 246 -7.86 -7.94 4.99
CA GLY A 246 -7.73 -9.40 4.95
C GLY A 246 -7.63 -10.00 6.35
N ALA A 247 -6.77 -9.43 7.19
CA ALA A 247 -6.61 -9.90 8.57
C ALA A 247 -7.87 -9.70 9.43
N TYR A 248 -8.69 -8.67 9.17
CA TYR A 248 -9.96 -8.43 9.85
C TYR A 248 -11.01 -9.48 9.45
N GLN A 249 -11.05 -9.88 8.18
CA GLN A 249 -11.99 -10.86 7.65
C GLN A 249 -11.65 -12.28 8.10
N ASP A 250 -10.36 -12.63 8.10
CA ASP A 250 -9.91 -14.00 8.33
C ASP A 250 -9.52 -14.28 9.79
N GLY A 251 -9.14 -13.24 10.54
CA GLY A 251 -8.54 -13.38 11.87
C GLY A 251 -9.56 -13.44 13.02
N PRO A 252 -9.27 -14.21 14.08
CA PRO A 252 -10.17 -14.33 15.22
C PRO A 252 -10.20 -13.03 16.05
N GLY A 253 -11.39 -12.62 16.49
CA GLY A 253 -11.53 -11.46 17.36
C GLY A 253 -11.33 -10.13 16.64
N ALA A 254 -11.99 -10.00 15.49
CA ALA A 254 -12.11 -8.77 14.72
C ALA A 254 -12.36 -7.55 15.60
N LEU A 255 -11.64 -6.47 15.32
CA LEU A 255 -11.67 -5.24 16.08
C LEU A 255 -12.08 -4.08 15.18
N THR A 256 -11.27 -3.71 14.19
CA THR A 256 -11.67 -2.71 13.19
C THR A 256 -10.85 -2.87 11.90
N PRO A 257 -11.45 -2.78 10.71
CA PRO A 257 -10.72 -2.82 9.45
C PRO A 257 -10.06 -1.47 9.09
N ARG A 258 -10.20 -0.46 9.96
CA ARG A 258 -9.80 0.92 9.70
C ARG A 258 -8.29 1.15 9.80
N LEU A 259 -7.83 2.20 9.12
CA LEU A 259 -6.47 2.71 9.22
C LEU A 259 -6.44 3.96 10.10
N TYR A 260 -5.34 4.14 10.79
CA TYR A 260 -5.09 5.28 11.66
C TYR A 260 -3.71 5.88 11.40
N TRP A 261 -3.59 7.17 11.65
CA TRP A 261 -2.31 7.86 11.78
C TRP A 261 -2.04 8.09 13.26
N TRP A 262 -0.98 7.48 13.76
CA TRP A 262 -0.43 7.80 15.05
C TRP A 262 0.50 9.01 14.92
N HIS A 263 0.19 10.10 15.58
CA HIS A 263 1.04 11.30 15.62
C HIS A 263 0.92 11.99 16.98
N ARG A 264 2.07 12.22 17.63
CA ARG A 264 2.18 12.90 18.94
C ARG A 264 1.22 12.35 20.02
N GLY A 265 1.11 11.02 20.09
CA GLY A 265 0.28 10.33 21.09
C GLY A 265 -1.21 10.30 20.78
N ARG A 266 -1.63 10.67 19.56
CA ARG A 266 -3.03 10.60 19.10
C ARG A 266 -3.15 9.62 17.94
N LEU A 267 -4.25 8.87 17.90
CA LEU A 267 -4.64 8.05 16.76
C LEU A 267 -5.78 8.75 16.03
N GLU A 268 -5.53 9.18 14.80
CA GLU A 268 -6.53 9.80 13.93
C GLU A 268 -6.96 8.81 12.86
N CYS A 269 -8.27 8.61 12.69
CA CYS A 269 -8.81 7.68 11.71
C CYS A 269 -8.57 8.22 10.29
N LEU A 270 -8.03 7.39 9.41
CA LEU A 270 -7.77 7.69 8.00
C LEU A 270 -8.82 7.08 7.08
N THR A 271 -9.76 6.31 7.58
CA THR A 271 -10.78 5.64 6.75
C THR A 271 -12.15 6.24 6.98
N ALA A 272 -12.76 6.72 5.91
CA ALA A 272 -14.14 7.15 5.87
C ALA A 272 -15.03 6.01 5.33
N PHE A 273 -16.26 5.94 5.83
CA PHE A 273 -17.26 5.05 5.25
C PHE A 273 -17.97 5.78 4.12
N ASP A 274 -17.80 5.29 2.89
CA ASP A 274 -18.54 5.80 1.74
C ASP A 274 -19.95 5.20 1.75
N HIS A 275 -20.94 6.05 2.03
CA HIS A 275 -22.34 5.65 2.11
C HIS A 275 -22.96 5.29 0.75
N ASP A 276 -22.37 5.76 -0.36
CA ASP A 276 -22.86 5.51 -1.71
C ASP A 276 -22.34 4.17 -2.25
N THR A 277 -21.05 3.87 -2.04
CA THR A 277 -20.42 2.61 -2.49
C THR A 277 -20.46 1.50 -1.45
N ARG A 278 -20.83 1.81 -0.19
CA ARG A 278 -20.73 0.92 0.97
C ARG A 278 -19.32 0.35 1.17
N ALA A 279 -18.30 1.10 0.76
CA ALA A 279 -16.90 0.73 0.91
C ALA A 279 -16.18 1.64 1.91
N LEU A 280 -15.09 1.14 2.50
CA LEU A 280 -14.17 1.97 3.25
C LEU A 280 -13.21 2.64 2.27
N SER A 281 -13.17 3.97 2.27
CA SER A 281 -12.21 4.75 1.50
C SER A 281 -11.19 5.38 2.42
N VAL A 282 -9.95 5.55 1.94
CA VAL A 282 -8.92 6.26 2.70
C VAL A 282 -9.08 7.76 2.47
N ALA A 283 -9.28 8.51 3.54
CA ALA A 283 -9.37 9.96 3.59
C ALA A 283 -8.38 10.51 4.65
N PRO A 284 -7.08 10.66 4.32
CA PRO A 284 -6.10 11.21 5.25
C PRO A 284 -6.36 12.70 5.56
N PRO A 285 -6.07 13.18 6.78
CA PRO A 285 -6.20 14.60 7.12
C PRO A 285 -5.20 15.45 6.34
N GLN A 286 -5.51 16.73 6.15
CA GLN A 286 -4.67 17.63 5.36
C GLN A 286 -3.23 17.71 5.86
N GLU A 287 -3.01 17.68 7.18
CA GLU A 287 -1.66 17.69 7.78
C GLU A 287 -0.84 16.46 7.35
N LEU A 288 -1.47 15.28 7.32
CA LEU A 288 -0.82 14.06 6.83
C LEU A 288 -0.61 14.11 5.32
N LEU A 289 -1.57 14.63 4.54
CA LEU A 289 -1.40 14.80 3.09
C LEU A 289 -0.24 15.74 2.76
N ASP A 290 -0.09 16.84 3.48
CA ASP A 290 1.00 17.80 3.31
C ASP A 290 2.34 17.19 3.72
N LEU A 291 2.36 16.40 4.81
CA LEU A 291 3.52 15.62 5.22
C LEU A 291 3.90 14.57 4.16
N MET A 292 2.95 13.78 3.67
CA MET A 292 3.14 12.79 2.60
C MET A 292 3.64 13.45 1.32
N ARG A 293 3.12 14.63 0.96
CA ARG A 293 3.61 15.44 -0.17
C ARG A 293 5.04 15.94 0.07
N SER A 294 5.37 16.37 1.28
CA SER A 294 6.72 16.80 1.65
C SER A 294 7.73 15.64 1.63
N LEU A 295 7.29 14.44 2.00
CA LEU A 295 8.11 13.21 2.01
C LEU A 295 8.22 12.59 0.61
N ARG A 296 7.19 12.74 -0.25
CA ARG A 296 7.25 12.41 -1.68
C ARG A 296 8.11 13.40 -2.47
N GLY A 297 8.03 14.69 -2.14
CA GLY A 297 8.87 15.75 -2.70
C GLY A 297 10.26 15.85 -2.06
N GLY A 298 10.50 15.08 -0.99
CA GLY A 298 11.70 15.08 -0.16
C GLY A 298 12.18 13.68 0.20
N GLY A 299 12.02 12.72 -0.73
CA GLY A 299 12.43 11.33 -0.57
C GLY A 299 13.92 11.21 -0.32
N GLY A 300 14.30 11.22 0.96
CA GLY A 300 15.65 10.98 1.46
C GLY A 300 16.05 12.00 2.52
N ARG A 301 15.87 11.67 3.81
CA ARG A 301 16.69 12.26 4.87
C ARG A 301 16.93 11.34 6.07
N THR A 302 17.53 10.19 5.79
CA THR A 302 18.72 9.70 6.53
C THR A 302 19.60 8.86 5.60
N ASP A 303 20.10 9.52 4.58
CA ASP A 303 21.47 9.46 4.05
C ASP A 303 21.58 10.74 3.20
N GLU A 304 22.76 11.33 3.04
CA GLU A 304 22.93 12.52 2.20
C GLU A 304 22.31 12.26 0.81
N THR A 305 21.16 12.86 0.49
CA THR A 305 20.55 12.75 -0.84
C THR A 305 21.49 13.40 -1.82
N LEU A 306 22.24 12.55 -2.53
CA LEU A 306 23.18 12.97 -3.53
C LEU A 306 22.43 13.79 -4.58
N THR A 307 22.85 15.03 -4.75
CA THR A 307 22.43 15.92 -5.84
C THR A 307 22.65 15.24 -7.19
N LEU A 308 21.97 15.72 -8.25
CA LEU A 308 22.20 15.19 -9.60
C LEU A 308 23.69 15.23 -9.98
N THR A 309 24.43 16.26 -9.55
CA THR A 309 25.88 16.38 -9.73
C THR A 309 26.68 15.30 -9.01
N GLU A 310 26.29 14.93 -7.79
CA GLU A 310 26.95 13.85 -7.03
C GLU A 310 26.59 12.45 -7.57
N LEU A 311 25.36 12.27 -8.04
CA LEU A 311 24.92 11.04 -8.70
C LEU A 311 25.71 10.83 -10.00
N THR A 312 25.73 11.84 -10.87
CA THR A 312 26.46 11.81 -12.16
C THR A 312 27.97 11.71 -11.97
N GLY A 313 28.53 12.38 -10.96
CA GLY A 313 29.95 12.29 -10.61
C GLY A 313 30.40 10.89 -10.18
N GLY A 314 29.48 10.08 -9.63
CA GLY A 314 29.76 8.72 -9.16
C GLY A 314 29.46 7.59 -10.14
N LEU A 315 28.96 7.89 -11.35
CA LEU A 315 28.51 6.86 -12.31
C LEU A 315 29.63 5.90 -12.74
N ALA A 316 30.88 6.37 -12.79
CA ALA A 316 32.02 5.54 -13.17
C ALA A 316 32.38 4.50 -12.08
N GLN A 317 32.10 4.81 -10.80
CA GLN A 317 32.41 3.95 -9.66
C GLN A 317 31.25 3.03 -9.29
N ASP A 318 30.02 3.50 -9.50
CA ASP A 318 28.80 2.80 -9.13
C ASP A 318 27.73 2.95 -10.22
N PRO A 319 27.65 1.98 -11.15
CA PRO A 319 26.61 1.96 -12.17
C PRO A 319 25.18 1.85 -11.60
N GLY A 320 25.00 1.43 -10.35
CA GLY A 320 23.70 1.45 -9.68
C GLY A 320 23.09 2.86 -9.59
N ARG A 321 23.93 3.91 -9.69
CA ARG A 321 23.50 5.31 -9.66
C ARG A 321 22.78 5.78 -10.93
N PHE A 322 22.81 5.01 -12.03
CA PHE A 322 22.14 5.42 -13.27
C PHE A 322 20.64 5.64 -13.09
N ARG A 323 19.95 4.74 -12.37
CA ARG A 323 18.50 4.85 -12.15
C ARG A 323 18.10 6.06 -11.32
N PRO A 324 18.67 6.30 -10.13
CA PRO A 324 18.37 7.52 -9.39
C PRO A 324 18.81 8.79 -10.13
N ALA A 325 19.92 8.76 -10.89
CA ALA A 325 20.33 9.90 -11.72
C ALA A 325 19.31 10.23 -12.82
N LEU A 326 18.83 9.21 -13.55
CA LEU A 326 17.82 9.38 -14.60
C LEU A 326 16.50 9.87 -14.02
N ALA A 327 16.03 9.28 -12.91
CA ALA A 327 14.81 9.69 -12.24
C ALA A 327 14.88 11.15 -11.75
N THR A 328 16.02 11.55 -11.16
CA THR A 328 16.25 12.91 -10.69
C THR A 328 16.29 13.91 -11.84
N ALA A 329 17.03 13.61 -12.92
CA ALA A 329 17.11 14.47 -14.09
C ALA A 329 15.75 14.63 -14.81
N LEU A 330 14.99 13.53 -14.91
CA LEU A 330 13.64 13.57 -15.46
C LEU A 330 12.71 14.41 -14.59
N ALA A 331 12.71 14.21 -13.28
CA ALA A 331 11.90 15.01 -12.35
C ALA A 331 12.23 16.51 -12.45
N GLU A 332 13.52 16.84 -12.57
CA GLU A 332 13.99 18.22 -12.75
C GLU A 332 13.49 18.83 -14.07
N ALA A 333 13.61 18.09 -15.18
CA ALA A 333 13.11 18.50 -16.50
C ALA A 333 11.60 18.75 -16.52
N LEU A 334 10.82 17.86 -15.91
CA LEU A 334 9.36 17.97 -15.83
C LEU A 334 8.93 19.11 -14.89
N THR A 335 9.65 19.33 -13.79
CA THR A 335 9.37 20.42 -12.84
C THR A 335 9.63 21.77 -13.48
N ARG A 336 10.68 21.93 -14.29
CA ARG A 336 10.94 23.19 -15.00
C ARG A 336 9.80 23.59 -15.95
N CYS A 337 9.08 22.63 -16.51
CA CYS A 337 7.89 22.93 -17.30
C CYS A 337 6.74 23.56 -16.47
N ALA A 338 6.78 23.55 -15.14
CA ALA A 338 5.82 24.30 -14.32
C ALA A 338 6.12 25.81 -14.33
N ASP A 339 7.40 26.18 -14.25
CA ASP A 339 7.87 27.58 -14.28
C ASP A 339 8.08 28.12 -15.71
N ASP A 340 8.08 27.22 -16.69
CA ASP A 340 8.22 27.49 -18.11
C ASP A 340 7.30 26.58 -18.94
N PRO A 341 5.97 26.82 -18.92
CA PRO A 341 4.97 25.93 -19.53
C PRO A 341 5.15 25.69 -21.03
N ASP A 342 5.69 26.68 -21.76
CA ASP A 342 5.96 26.55 -23.19
C ASP A 342 7.33 25.89 -23.48
N ALA A 343 8.17 25.67 -22.46
CA ALA A 343 9.57 25.28 -22.56
C ALA A 343 10.41 26.27 -23.41
N ALA A 344 10.25 27.57 -23.19
CA ALA A 344 10.94 28.62 -23.94
C ALA A 344 12.33 28.96 -23.40
N LYS A 345 12.63 28.62 -22.15
CA LYS A 345 13.86 28.99 -21.45
C LYS A 345 14.98 27.99 -21.68
N LEU A 346 16.21 28.50 -21.75
CA LEU A 346 17.42 27.70 -21.95
C LEU A 346 17.58 26.62 -20.86
N GLU A 347 17.33 26.97 -19.60
CA GLU A 347 17.51 26.10 -18.45
C GLU A 347 16.56 24.90 -18.48
N THR A 348 15.37 25.07 -19.07
CA THR A 348 14.43 23.97 -19.31
C THR A 348 15.06 22.98 -20.28
N TRP A 349 15.60 23.45 -21.41
CA TRP A 349 16.25 22.59 -22.40
C TRP A 349 17.50 21.89 -21.87
N GLU A 350 18.35 22.57 -21.09
CA GLU A 350 19.51 21.95 -20.44
C GLU A 350 19.13 20.77 -19.56
N ALA A 351 18.00 20.87 -18.85
CA ALA A 351 17.47 19.80 -18.01
C ALA A 351 17.02 18.60 -18.84
N TRP A 352 16.25 18.84 -19.92
CA TRP A 352 15.80 17.80 -20.84
C TRP A 352 16.97 17.11 -21.53
N VAL A 353 17.96 17.88 -22.00
CA VAL A 353 19.21 17.36 -22.59
C VAL A 353 19.97 16.49 -21.59
N THR A 354 20.10 16.93 -20.33
CA THR A 354 20.77 16.15 -19.27
C THR A 354 20.05 14.81 -19.03
N ALA A 355 18.72 14.81 -18.98
CA ALA A 355 17.94 13.57 -18.82
C ALA A 355 18.14 12.61 -20.01
N VAL A 356 18.10 13.12 -21.24
CA VAL A 356 18.40 12.33 -22.46
C VAL A 356 19.81 11.77 -22.45
N GLN A 357 20.78 12.57 -21.98
CA GLN A 357 22.19 12.20 -21.88
C GLN A 357 22.39 11.02 -20.93
N ILE A 358 21.82 11.09 -19.73
CA ILE A 358 21.88 10.02 -18.73
C ILE A 358 21.16 8.76 -19.24
N GLY A 359 19.96 8.91 -19.81
CA GLY A 359 19.18 7.78 -20.33
C GLY A 359 19.90 7.04 -21.46
N GLY A 360 20.51 7.76 -22.40
CA GLY A 360 21.29 7.10 -23.45
C GLY A 360 22.65 6.57 -22.96
N ALA A 361 23.28 7.20 -21.96
CA ALA A 361 24.50 6.67 -21.34
C ALA A 361 24.22 5.30 -20.67
N LEU A 362 23.12 5.19 -19.94
CA LEU A 362 22.63 3.96 -19.32
C LEU A 362 22.54 2.80 -20.33
N PHE A 363 21.85 3.01 -21.45
CA PHE A 363 21.70 1.94 -22.45
C PHE A 363 22.95 1.72 -23.30
N THR A 364 23.80 2.74 -23.47
CA THR A 364 25.11 2.58 -24.12
C THR A 364 26.04 1.70 -23.29
N THR A 365 26.13 1.91 -21.98
CA THR A 365 26.92 1.07 -21.07
C THR A 365 26.35 -0.34 -20.95
N ALA A 366 25.01 -0.47 -20.97
CA ALA A 366 24.34 -1.77 -20.90
C ALA A 366 24.57 -2.64 -22.15
N LEU A 367 24.66 -2.01 -23.33
CA LEU A 367 24.94 -2.72 -24.58
C LEU A 367 26.42 -3.04 -24.78
N ALA A 368 27.30 -2.21 -24.21
CA ALA A 368 28.73 -2.49 -24.19
C ALA A 368 29.02 -3.73 -23.34
N ARG A 369 29.70 -4.72 -23.93
CA ARG A 369 30.01 -5.99 -23.25
C ARG A 369 31.31 -5.92 -22.46
N GLU A 370 32.28 -5.16 -22.94
CA GLU A 370 33.61 -5.02 -22.35
C GLU A 370 34.16 -3.61 -22.59
N GLY A 371 35.13 -3.19 -21.77
CA GLY A 371 35.83 -1.92 -21.91
C GLY A 371 35.11 -0.74 -21.27
N THR A 372 35.29 0.45 -21.85
CA THR A 372 34.69 1.70 -21.39
C THR A 372 34.04 2.42 -22.56
N VAL A 373 32.99 3.18 -22.28
CA VAL A 373 32.30 4.03 -23.24
C VAL A 373 32.36 5.48 -22.78
N ASP A 374 32.69 6.38 -23.70
CA ASP A 374 32.69 7.81 -23.41
C ASP A 374 31.27 8.35 -23.62
N CYS A 375 30.69 8.89 -22.55
CA CYS A 375 29.33 9.41 -22.54
C CYS A 375 29.33 10.85 -22.05
N ARG A 376 28.72 11.74 -22.82
CA ARG A 376 28.54 13.15 -22.44
C ARG A 376 27.32 13.28 -21.53
N ILE A 377 27.50 13.94 -20.38
CA ILE A 377 26.46 14.28 -19.40
C ILE A 377 26.70 15.73 -18.95
N GLY A 378 25.73 16.60 -19.21
CA GLY A 378 25.87 18.05 -19.05
C GLY A 378 26.98 18.59 -19.95
N ASP A 379 27.95 19.27 -19.37
CA ASP A 379 29.14 19.82 -20.01
C ASP A 379 30.35 18.89 -19.99
N ARG A 380 30.25 17.72 -19.35
CA ARG A 380 31.37 16.79 -19.11
C ARG A 380 31.25 15.52 -19.94
N VAL A 381 32.41 15.00 -20.34
CA VAL A 381 32.52 13.64 -20.91
C VAL A 381 33.00 12.72 -19.80
N HIS A 382 32.22 11.68 -19.54
CA HIS A 382 32.50 10.64 -18.56
C HIS A 382 32.92 9.37 -19.29
N THR A 383 34.08 8.83 -18.93
CA THR A 383 34.49 7.48 -19.35
C THR A 383 33.86 6.47 -18.39
N LEU A 384 32.81 5.79 -18.85
CA LEU A 384 31.98 4.91 -18.03
C LEU A 384 32.32 3.45 -18.34
N PRO A 385 32.37 2.55 -17.33
CA PRO A 385 32.62 1.14 -17.56
C PRO A 385 31.45 0.50 -18.33
N ALA A 386 31.77 -0.41 -19.24
CA ALA A 386 30.78 -1.31 -19.84
C ALA A 386 30.15 -2.16 -18.73
N THR A 387 28.83 -2.08 -18.56
CA THR A 387 28.12 -2.82 -17.52
C THR A 387 27.61 -4.16 -18.02
N GLY A 388 27.44 -4.30 -19.34
CA GLY A 388 26.64 -5.37 -19.91
C GLY A 388 25.18 -5.31 -19.42
N PRO A 389 24.40 -6.37 -19.67
CA PRO A 389 23.00 -6.45 -19.23
C PRO A 389 22.94 -6.31 -17.71
N ALA A 390 22.24 -5.28 -17.23
CA ALA A 390 22.24 -4.92 -15.82
C ALA A 390 20.81 -4.64 -15.31
N PRO A 391 20.51 -4.90 -14.02
CA PRO A 391 19.17 -4.71 -13.45
C PRO A 391 18.67 -3.26 -13.55
N HIS A 392 19.57 -2.28 -13.55
CA HIS A 392 19.25 -0.86 -13.63
C HIS A 392 18.93 -0.38 -15.05
N ALA A 393 19.11 -1.23 -16.08
CA ALA A 393 18.66 -0.98 -17.45
C ALA A 393 17.34 -1.74 -17.73
N ASP A 394 16.33 -1.44 -16.91
CA ASP A 394 15.01 -2.09 -16.93
C ASP A 394 14.06 -1.56 -18.03
N ALA A 395 12.91 -2.20 -18.20
CA ALA A 395 11.91 -1.88 -19.23
C ALA A 395 11.32 -0.47 -19.06
N ARG A 396 11.10 -0.01 -17.82
CA ARG A 396 10.56 1.32 -17.54
C ARG A 396 11.59 2.41 -17.81
N ALA A 397 12.86 2.17 -17.47
CA ALA A 397 13.97 3.03 -17.84
C ALA A 397 14.13 3.15 -19.35
N TRP A 398 13.91 2.05 -20.09
CA TRP A 398 13.95 2.05 -21.55
C TRP A 398 12.86 2.94 -22.14
N LEU A 399 11.63 2.85 -21.62
CA LEU A 399 10.52 3.71 -22.05
C LEU A 399 10.81 5.19 -21.75
N ASP A 400 11.25 5.52 -20.53
CA ASP A 400 11.62 6.89 -20.17
C ASP A 400 12.72 7.45 -21.11
N ALA A 401 13.78 6.67 -21.36
CA ALA A 401 14.86 7.06 -22.26
C ALA A 401 14.38 7.21 -23.72
N CYS A 402 13.49 6.33 -24.18
CA CYS A 402 12.90 6.38 -25.52
C CYS A 402 12.06 7.64 -25.70
N TRP A 403 11.20 7.97 -24.74
CA TRP A 403 10.39 9.18 -24.81
C TRP A 403 11.23 10.44 -24.79
N LEU A 404 12.21 10.52 -23.88
CA LEU A 404 13.15 11.63 -23.82
C LEU A 404 13.87 11.81 -25.17
N ALA A 405 14.38 10.72 -25.75
CA ALA A 405 15.07 10.77 -27.03
C ALA A 405 14.14 11.13 -28.20
N LEU A 406 12.87 10.70 -28.18
CA LEU A 406 11.86 11.11 -29.17
C LEU A 406 11.53 12.60 -29.06
N VAL A 407 11.32 13.12 -27.85
CA VAL A 407 11.04 14.54 -27.60
C VAL A 407 12.22 15.42 -28.02
N CYS A 408 13.45 15.00 -27.74
CA CYS A 408 14.64 15.76 -28.14
C CYS A 408 15.14 15.45 -29.57
N ARG A 409 14.50 14.52 -30.30
CA ARG A 409 14.90 14.06 -31.65
C ARG A 409 16.34 13.54 -31.71
N GLU A 410 16.74 12.80 -30.68
CA GLU A 410 18.08 12.23 -30.53
C GLU A 410 18.23 10.90 -31.25
N HIS A 411 18.45 10.98 -32.56
CA HIS A 411 18.48 9.84 -33.47
C HIS A 411 19.52 8.76 -33.08
N GLU A 412 20.74 9.16 -32.69
CA GLU A 412 21.78 8.19 -32.30
C GLU A 412 21.42 7.41 -31.03
N ARG A 413 20.75 8.07 -30.09
CA ARG A 413 20.27 7.44 -28.85
C ARG A 413 19.08 6.53 -29.12
N LEU A 414 18.18 6.92 -30.01
CA LEU A 414 17.09 6.06 -30.49
C LEU A 414 17.62 4.78 -31.16
N GLU A 415 18.68 4.87 -31.98
CA GLU A 415 19.32 3.69 -32.57
C GLU A 415 20.00 2.79 -31.53
N THR A 416 20.52 3.37 -30.45
CA THR A 416 21.05 2.59 -29.32
C THR A 416 19.92 1.87 -28.58
N LEU A 417 18.84 2.56 -28.24
CA LEU A 417 17.67 1.96 -27.59
C LEU A 417 17.03 0.86 -28.44
N ARG A 418 16.92 1.07 -29.76
CA ARG A 418 16.41 0.09 -30.73
C ARG A 418 17.21 -1.22 -30.74
N ARG A 419 18.52 -1.16 -30.49
CA ARG A 419 19.40 -2.33 -30.45
C ARG A 419 19.34 -3.11 -29.13
N THR A 420 18.61 -2.61 -28.13
CA THR A 420 18.52 -3.25 -26.82
C THR A 420 17.72 -4.56 -26.91
N PRO A 421 18.30 -5.73 -26.58
CA PRO A 421 17.58 -7.00 -26.69
C PRO A 421 16.38 -7.08 -25.74
N LEU A 422 15.21 -7.41 -26.25
CA LEU A 422 13.97 -7.52 -25.46
C LEU A 422 14.10 -8.54 -24.32
N GLU A 423 14.80 -9.65 -24.56
CA GLU A 423 15.07 -10.68 -23.55
C GLU A 423 15.93 -10.18 -22.38
N GLU A 424 16.79 -9.19 -22.61
CA GLU A 424 17.58 -8.56 -21.55
C GLU A 424 16.70 -7.64 -20.70
N LEU A 425 15.79 -6.89 -21.33
CA LEU A 425 14.78 -6.07 -20.63
C LEU A 425 13.81 -6.92 -19.80
N ARG A 426 13.35 -8.05 -20.34
CA ARG A 426 12.51 -9.02 -19.63
C ARG A 426 13.21 -9.59 -18.40
N ARG A 427 14.49 -9.95 -18.53
CA ARG A 427 15.28 -10.46 -17.41
C ARG A 427 15.53 -9.40 -16.33
N ALA A 428 15.69 -8.13 -16.73
CA ALA A 428 15.86 -7.01 -15.81
C ALA A 428 14.56 -6.60 -15.11
N SER A 429 13.39 -7.00 -15.63
CA SER A 429 12.07 -6.55 -15.14
C SER A 429 11.11 -7.75 -14.92
N PRO A 430 11.41 -8.67 -13.98
CA PRO A 430 10.66 -9.92 -13.82
C PRO A 430 9.19 -9.72 -13.39
N ASP A 431 8.92 -8.60 -12.71
CA ASP A 431 7.61 -8.27 -12.15
C ASP A 431 6.76 -7.38 -13.08
N GLU A 432 7.26 -7.07 -14.29
CA GLU A 432 6.54 -6.26 -15.26
C GLU A 432 5.52 -7.10 -16.04
N ASP A 433 4.36 -6.53 -16.41
CA ASP A 433 3.37 -7.20 -17.26
C ASP A 433 3.82 -7.26 -18.73
N ASP A 434 3.33 -8.27 -19.47
CA ASP A 434 3.76 -8.54 -20.85
C ASP A 434 3.50 -7.40 -21.84
N TYR A 435 2.49 -6.56 -21.60
CA TYR A 435 2.14 -5.46 -22.49
C TYR A 435 3.26 -4.43 -22.60
N VAL A 436 4.07 -4.24 -21.56
CA VAL A 436 5.21 -3.31 -21.59
C VAL A 436 6.23 -3.79 -22.62
N PHE A 437 6.51 -5.08 -22.67
CA PHE A 437 7.46 -5.64 -23.63
C PHE A 437 6.90 -5.68 -25.06
N HIS A 438 5.61 -5.96 -25.23
CA HIS A 438 4.95 -5.82 -26.54
C HIS A 438 4.98 -4.38 -27.03
N TRP A 439 4.83 -3.42 -26.11
CA TRP A 439 4.92 -2.00 -26.43
C TRP A 439 6.33 -1.59 -26.86
N ILE A 440 7.34 -2.02 -26.12
CA ILE A 440 8.75 -1.80 -26.48
C ILE A 440 9.07 -2.42 -27.84
N ASP A 441 8.63 -3.66 -28.11
CA ASP A 441 8.83 -4.32 -29.41
C ASP A 441 8.13 -3.58 -30.57
N THR A 442 6.98 -2.97 -30.32
CA THR A 442 6.26 -2.12 -31.27
C THR A 442 7.07 -0.85 -31.59
N LEU A 443 7.57 -0.17 -30.56
CA LEU A 443 8.40 1.03 -30.71
C LEU A 443 9.72 0.72 -31.40
N GLN A 444 10.40 -0.38 -31.03
CA GLN A 444 11.62 -0.83 -31.70
C GLN A 444 11.39 -1.13 -33.18
N GLY A 445 10.25 -1.76 -33.52
CA GLY A 445 9.84 -2.00 -34.91
C GLY A 445 9.63 -0.70 -35.68
N TYR A 446 8.91 0.25 -35.08
CA TYR A 446 8.68 1.57 -35.68
C TYR A 446 9.98 2.35 -35.90
N LEU A 447 10.86 2.43 -34.89
CA LEU A 447 12.17 3.05 -35.00
C LEU A 447 13.05 2.36 -36.06
N GLY A 448 12.93 1.03 -36.18
CA GLY A 448 13.57 0.23 -37.23
C GLY A 448 12.97 0.37 -38.62
N ARG A 449 11.91 1.17 -38.78
CA ARG A 449 11.19 1.40 -40.03
C ARG A 449 10.73 0.11 -40.72
N ILE A 450 10.31 -0.88 -39.93
CA ILE A 450 9.70 -2.08 -40.49
C ILE A 450 8.36 -1.72 -41.17
N PRO A 451 7.89 -2.50 -42.16
CA PRO A 451 6.62 -2.24 -42.83
C PRO A 451 5.44 -2.10 -41.86
N GLY A 452 4.49 -1.22 -42.16
CA GLY A 452 3.31 -1.00 -41.31
C GLY A 452 2.52 -2.29 -41.03
N ASP A 453 2.43 -3.18 -42.02
CA ASP A 453 1.78 -4.49 -41.89
C ASP A 453 2.44 -5.39 -40.82
N ASP A 454 3.73 -5.18 -40.53
CA ASP A 454 4.46 -5.90 -39.47
C ASP A 454 4.38 -5.18 -38.11
N ILE A 455 4.08 -3.87 -38.09
CA ILE A 455 3.88 -3.09 -36.86
C ILE A 455 2.49 -3.35 -36.27
N VAL A 456 1.47 -3.45 -37.12
CA VAL A 456 0.06 -3.61 -36.68
C VAL A 456 -0.14 -4.83 -35.76
N PRO A 457 0.40 -6.04 -36.05
CA PRO A 457 0.29 -7.18 -35.16
C PRO A 457 0.98 -6.98 -33.80
N ARG A 458 2.10 -6.26 -33.75
CA ARG A 458 2.81 -5.96 -32.49
C ARG A 458 2.02 -4.98 -31.62
N LEU A 459 1.42 -3.99 -32.27
CA LEU A 459 0.52 -3.04 -31.62
C LEU A 459 -0.73 -3.74 -31.08
N ALA A 460 -1.33 -4.64 -31.86
CA ALA A 460 -2.48 -5.45 -31.42
C ALA A 460 -2.12 -6.31 -30.20
N ALA A 461 -0.96 -6.97 -30.20
CA ALA A 461 -0.48 -7.74 -29.05
C ALA A 461 -0.31 -6.87 -27.79
N THR A 462 0.14 -5.63 -27.94
CA THR A 462 0.22 -4.65 -26.85
C THR A 462 -1.18 -4.34 -26.29
N MET A 463 -2.15 -4.08 -27.16
CA MET A 463 -3.53 -3.78 -26.75
C MET A 463 -4.17 -4.97 -26.02
N GLU A 464 -4.05 -6.18 -26.56
CA GLU A 464 -4.61 -7.39 -25.97
C GLU A 464 -4.02 -7.70 -24.59
N SER A 465 -2.69 -7.60 -24.45
CA SER A 465 -2.00 -7.87 -23.19
C SER A 465 -2.17 -6.77 -22.14
N SER A 466 -2.56 -5.55 -22.55
CA SER A 466 -2.87 -4.44 -21.64
C SER A 466 -4.26 -4.52 -21.00
N HIS A 467 -5.10 -5.49 -21.39
CA HIS A 467 -6.43 -5.60 -20.81
C HIS A 467 -6.37 -5.88 -19.29
N PRO A 468 -7.29 -5.31 -18.47
CA PRO A 468 -7.25 -5.44 -17.00
C PRO A 468 -7.31 -6.89 -16.47
N HIS A 469 -7.76 -7.85 -17.28
CA HIS A 469 -7.81 -9.27 -16.92
C HIS A 469 -6.53 -10.04 -17.32
N VAL A 470 -5.63 -9.40 -18.06
CA VAL A 470 -4.34 -9.95 -18.51
C VAL A 470 -3.19 -9.27 -17.74
N ALA A 471 -3.16 -7.93 -17.76
CA ALA A 471 -2.23 -7.14 -16.97
C ALA A 471 -2.67 -7.11 -15.50
N THR A 472 -2.09 -7.98 -14.69
CA THR A 472 -2.51 -8.20 -13.29
C THR A 472 -1.50 -7.70 -12.27
N ARG A 473 -0.27 -7.38 -12.71
CA ARG A 473 0.79 -6.88 -11.82
C ARG A 473 0.76 -5.36 -11.69
N THR A 474 0.34 -4.68 -12.75
CA THR A 474 0.18 -3.22 -12.81
C THR A 474 -1.25 -2.83 -12.43
N PRO A 475 -1.45 -1.80 -11.58
CA PRO A 475 -2.78 -1.30 -11.24
C PRO A 475 -3.60 -0.93 -12.50
N ALA A 476 -4.84 -1.43 -12.58
CA ALA A 476 -5.68 -1.30 -13.77
C ALA A 476 -5.98 0.18 -14.13
N ASP A 477 -6.07 1.05 -13.14
CA ASP A 477 -6.22 2.49 -13.32
C ASP A 477 -4.99 3.13 -13.97
N PHE A 478 -3.78 2.74 -13.55
CA PHE A 478 -2.54 3.19 -14.18
C PHE A 478 -2.42 2.69 -15.62
N VAL A 479 -2.74 1.41 -15.86
CA VAL A 479 -2.74 0.85 -17.23
C VAL A 479 -3.71 1.65 -18.11
N ASN A 480 -4.95 1.82 -17.65
CA ASN A 480 -6.00 2.46 -18.44
C ASN A 480 -5.76 3.96 -18.63
N LEU A 481 -5.34 4.70 -17.60
CA LEU A 481 -5.27 6.17 -17.64
C LEU A 481 -3.88 6.72 -18.05
N VAL A 482 -2.83 5.90 -17.97
CA VAL A 482 -1.45 6.33 -18.24
C VAL A 482 -0.80 5.49 -19.34
N ASP A 483 -0.57 4.20 -19.10
CA ASP A 483 0.27 3.39 -20.00
C ASP A 483 -0.37 3.08 -21.36
N TYR A 484 -1.69 2.87 -21.39
CA TYR A 484 -2.42 2.59 -22.62
C TYR A 484 -2.58 3.85 -23.50
N GLN A 485 -2.49 5.06 -22.92
CA GLN A 485 -2.80 6.29 -23.63
C GLN A 485 -1.83 6.58 -24.78
N PRO A 486 -0.49 6.46 -24.63
CA PRO A 486 0.44 6.55 -25.75
C PRO A 486 0.19 5.50 -26.84
N VAL A 487 -0.24 4.29 -26.47
CA VAL A 487 -0.55 3.20 -27.42
C VAL A 487 -1.74 3.60 -28.31
N ALA A 488 -2.81 4.13 -27.69
CA ALA A 488 -4.00 4.60 -28.38
C ALA A 488 -3.70 5.77 -29.33
N VAL A 489 -2.90 6.75 -28.89
CA VAL A 489 -2.48 7.89 -29.72
C VAL A 489 -1.55 7.44 -30.85
N PHE A 490 -0.60 6.55 -30.58
CA PHE A 490 0.33 6.02 -31.57
C PHE A 490 -0.39 5.29 -32.72
N HIS A 491 -1.44 4.53 -32.41
CA HIS A 491 -2.30 3.94 -33.44
C HIS A 491 -2.82 5.00 -34.43
N ARG A 492 -3.19 6.20 -33.95
CA ARG A 492 -3.65 7.31 -34.80
C ARG A 492 -2.52 7.99 -35.57
N VAL A 493 -1.31 8.01 -35.02
CA VAL A 493 -0.10 8.47 -35.72
C VAL A 493 0.16 7.56 -36.94
N LEU A 494 0.01 6.24 -36.79
CA LEU A 494 0.18 5.30 -37.90
C LEU A 494 -0.89 5.43 -38.99
N THR A 495 -2.15 5.67 -38.61
CA THR A 495 -3.24 5.80 -39.59
C THR A 495 -3.29 7.17 -40.27
N GLN A 496 -2.58 8.18 -39.75
CA GLN A 496 -2.48 9.54 -40.29
C GLN A 496 -3.82 10.21 -40.55
N GLN A 497 -4.79 10.04 -39.64
CA GLN A 497 -6.10 10.68 -39.70
C GLN A 497 -6.16 11.87 -38.74
N PRO A 498 -6.06 13.13 -39.23
CA PRO A 498 -5.87 14.31 -38.36
C PRO A 498 -6.94 14.50 -37.29
N GLU A 499 -8.21 14.32 -37.65
CA GLU A 499 -9.33 14.51 -36.72
C GLU A 499 -9.33 13.44 -35.61
N GLN A 500 -9.12 12.16 -35.98
CA GLN A 500 -9.06 11.06 -35.01
C GLN A 500 -7.82 11.13 -34.12
N PHE A 501 -6.70 11.64 -34.65
CA PHE A 501 -5.50 11.90 -33.87
C PHE A 501 -5.75 13.00 -32.83
N ALA A 502 -6.34 14.12 -33.24
CA ALA A 502 -6.64 15.23 -32.34
C ALA A 502 -7.62 14.82 -31.23
N GLU A 503 -8.66 14.05 -31.56
CA GLU A 503 -9.61 13.51 -30.59
C GLU A 503 -8.92 12.57 -29.60
N ALA A 504 -8.14 11.60 -30.09
CA ALA A 504 -7.43 10.65 -29.23
C ALA A 504 -6.39 11.32 -28.33
N LEU A 505 -5.66 12.32 -28.83
CA LEU A 505 -4.70 13.08 -28.04
C LEU A 505 -5.42 13.89 -26.95
N SER A 506 -6.53 14.54 -27.26
CA SER A 506 -7.33 15.30 -26.29
C SER A 506 -7.89 14.40 -25.18
N GLU A 507 -8.45 13.25 -25.54
CA GLU A 507 -8.95 12.25 -24.58
C GLU A 507 -7.82 11.71 -23.69
N ALA A 508 -6.66 11.38 -24.28
CA ALA A 508 -5.50 10.92 -23.55
C ALA A 508 -4.96 11.95 -22.55
N LEU A 509 -4.94 13.24 -22.93
CA LEU A 509 -4.57 14.32 -22.03
C LEU A 509 -5.59 14.49 -20.89
N ALA A 510 -6.88 14.28 -21.16
CA ALA A 510 -7.91 14.30 -20.12
C ALA A 510 -7.74 13.14 -19.13
N HIS A 511 -7.41 11.92 -19.60
CA HIS A 511 -7.10 10.78 -18.74
C HIS A 511 -5.87 11.05 -17.86
N HIS A 512 -4.82 11.63 -18.44
CA HIS A 512 -3.65 12.06 -17.68
C HIS A 512 -4.00 13.08 -16.60
N ALA A 513 -4.81 14.08 -16.94
CA ALA A 513 -5.28 15.10 -15.99
C ALA A 513 -6.12 14.49 -14.85
N VAL A 514 -6.91 13.45 -15.13
CA VAL A 514 -7.67 12.71 -14.12
C VAL A 514 -6.74 11.95 -13.19
N TYR A 515 -5.79 11.20 -13.73
CA TYR A 515 -4.85 10.38 -12.93
C TYR A 515 -3.97 11.25 -12.03
N TYR A 516 -3.48 12.39 -12.53
CA TYR A 516 -2.56 13.26 -11.80
C TYR A 516 -3.21 14.46 -11.10
N ARG A 517 -4.54 14.57 -11.05
CA ARG A 517 -5.28 15.74 -10.55
C ARG A 517 -4.76 16.27 -9.21
N ASP A 518 -4.48 15.36 -8.28
CA ASP A 518 -4.05 15.68 -6.91
C ASP A 518 -2.64 15.14 -6.60
N SER A 519 -1.90 14.78 -7.65
CA SER A 519 -0.56 14.23 -7.55
C SER A 519 0.50 15.33 -7.57
N ALA A 520 1.46 15.25 -6.63
CA ALA A 520 2.66 16.08 -6.66
C ALA A 520 3.77 15.49 -7.54
N ASP A 521 3.52 14.35 -8.21
CA ASP A 521 4.48 13.73 -9.10
C ASP A 521 4.81 14.68 -10.28
N PRO A 522 6.10 14.98 -10.55
CA PRO A 522 6.51 15.76 -11.71
C PRO A 522 5.94 15.23 -13.04
N ARG A 523 5.71 13.92 -13.17
CA ARG A 523 5.06 13.29 -14.33
C ARG A 523 3.65 13.82 -14.58
N GLY A 524 2.98 14.34 -13.56
CA GLY A 524 1.70 15.03 -13.70
C GLY A 524 1.79 16.32 -14.51
N ARG A 525 2.97 16.96 -14.61
CA ARG A 525 3.16 18.22 -15.34
C ARG A 525 3.17 18.02 -16.85
N VAL A 526 3.88 16.99 -17.32
CA VAL A 526 4.02 16.69 -18.74
C VAL A 526 3.92 15.18 -18.94
N PRO A 527 2.88 14.67 -19.62
CA PRO A 527 2.76 13.26 -19.97
C PRO A 527 3.81 12.88 -21.00
N LEU A 528 4.96 12.38 -20.52
CA LEU A 528 6.15 12.15 -21.35
C LEU A 528 5.87 11.29 -22.60
N GLY A 529 5.09 10.22 -22.46
CA GLY A 529 4.68 9.37 -23.59
C GLY A 529 3.76 10.09 -24.59
N LEU A 530 2.79 10.86 -24.13
CA LEU A 530 1.89 11.62 -25.01
C LEU A 530 2.62 12.79 -25.70
N LEU A 531 3.54 13.45 -24.98
CA LEU A 531 4.40 14.47 -25.57
C LEU A 531 5.28 13.87 -26.68
N ALA A 532 5.86 12.69 -26.46
CA ALA A 532 6.62 11.99 -27.50
C ALA A 532 5.75 11.65 -28.72
N MET A 533 4.50 11.21 -28.52
CA MET A 533 3.56 10.97 -29.63
C MET A 533 3.18 12.25 -30.36
N ALA A 534 2.96 13.35 -29.65
CA ALA A 534 2.72 14.66 -30.22
C ALA A 534 3.91 15.16 -31.05
N CYS A 535 5.14 14.94 -30.57
CA CYS A 535 6.37 15.22 -31.30
C CYS A 535 6.47 14.42 -32.60
N LEU A 536 6.21 13.10 -32.54
CA LEU A 536 6.16 12.24 -33.73
C LEU A 536 5.11 12.70 -34.74
N ALA A 537 3.90 13.02 -34.27
CA ALA A 537 2.81 13.51 -35.10
C ALA A 537 3.17 14.82 -35.80
N HIS A 538 3.74 15.77 -35.06
CA HIS A 538 4.21 17.04 -35.61
C HIS A 538 5.28 16.82 -36.69
N ASP A 539 6.24 15.93 -36.45
CA ASP A 539 7.36 15.66 -37.36
C ASP A 539 6.90 15.02 -38.69
N ILE A 540 5.76 14.29 -38.69
CA ILE A 540 5.13 13.75 -39.91
C ILE A 540 4.06 14.68 -40.51
N GLY A 541 3.86 15.88 -39.96
CA GLY A 541 2.95 16.89 -40.49
C GLY A 541 1.50 16.80 -40.03
N LEU A 542 1.19 16.02 -38.98
CA LEU A 542 -0.12 16.05 -38.34
C LEU A 542 -0.26 17.29 -37.45
N PRO A 543 -1.43 17.97 -37.46
CA PRO A 543 -1.66 19.12 -36.60
C PRO A 543 -1.72 18.69 -35.13
N VAL A 544 -0.98 19.41 -34.28
CA VAL A 544 -0.97 19.22 -32.82
C VAL A 544 -1.42 20.52 -32.18
N ASP A 545 -2.44 20.44 -31.33
CA ASP A 545 -2.89 21.57 -30.53
C ASP A 545 -1.98 21.75 -29.30
N THR A 546 -1.10 22.74 -29.35
CA THR A 546 -0.16 23.10 -28.28
C THR A 546 -0.75 24.08 -27.26
N THR A 547 -2.06 24.36 -27.30
CA THR A 547 -2.72 25.20 -26.28
C THR A 547 -2.89 24.48 -24.95
N SER A 548 -2.75 23.15 -24.93
CA SER A 548 -2.80 22.35 -23.71
C SER A 548 -1.59 22.64 -22.80
N PRO A 549 -1.79 22.86 -21.49
CA PRO A 549 -0.69 23.09 -20.55
C PRO A 549 0.22 21.86 -20.36
N TYR A 550 -0.20 20.69 -20.85
CA TYR A 550 0.55 19.44 -20.79
C TYR A 550 1.51 19.25 -21.98
N LEU A 551 1.41 20.09 -23.02
CA LEU A 551 2.21 19.97 -24.24
C LEU A 551 3.05 21.23 -24.45
N PRO A 552 4.27 21.31 -23.87
CA PRO A 552 5.12 22.47 -24.03
C PRO A 552 5.43 22.73 -25.50
N ARG A 553 4.96 23.89 -25.99
CA ARG A 553 4.97 24.23 -27.42
C ARG A 553 6.35 24.10 -28.04
N HIS A 554 7.40 24.63 -27.41
CA HIS A 554 8.74 24.64 -27.99
C HIS A 554 9.37 23.23 -28.04
N LEU A 555 9.00 22.32 -27.14
CA LEU A 555 9.39 20.91 -27.22
C LEU A 555 8.68 20.23 -28.39
N VAL A 556 7.38 20.50 -28.62
CA VAL A 556 6.66 19.95 -29.79
C VAL A 556 7.23 20.50 -31.10
N GLU A 557 7.39 21.81 -31.19
CA GLU A 557 7.81 22.56 -32.39
C GLU A 557 9.32 22.59 -32.61
N ARG A 558 10.10 21.78 -31.86
CA ARG A 558 11.56 21.60 -32.02
C ARG A 558 12.35 22.91 -32.04
N SER A 559 11.94 23.92 -31.27
CA SER A 559 12.46 25.29 -31.42
C SER A 559 13.95 25.45 -31.10
N TRP A 560 14.54 24.54 -30.31
CA TRP A 560 15.97 24.53 -29.94
C TRP A 560 16.73 23.30 -30.46
N TYR A 561 16.19 22.61 -31.47
CA TYR A 561 16.80 21.41 -32.02
C TYR A 561 18.20 21.70 -32.60
N GLY A 562 19.21 20.98 -32.11
CA GLY A 562 20.61 21.13 -32.53
C GLY A 562 21.37 22.29 -31.89
N GLU A 563 20.77 23.03 -30.95
CA GLU A 563 21.43 24.15 -30.26
C GLU A 563 22.33 23.70 -29.09
N PHE A 564 22.16 22.48 -28.62
CA PHE A 564 22.98 21.85 -27.60
C PHE A 564 23.70 20.64 -28.17
N ALA A 565 24.97 20.45 -27.82
CA ALA A 565 25.63 19.19 -28.13
C ALA A 565 24.95 18.07 -27.32
N THR A 566 24.39 17.07 -27.95
CA THR A 566 23.64 16.01 -27.27
C THR A 566 24.41 14.70 -27.16
#